data_AF-A0A8J7R088-F1
#
_entry.id   AF-A0A8J7R088-F1
#
_cell.length_a   1.000
_cell.length_b   1.000
_cell.length_c   1.000
_cell.angle_alpha   90.00
_cell.angle_beta   90.00
_cell.angle_gamma   90.00
#
_symmetry.space_group_name_H-M   'P 1'
#
loop_
_entity.id
_entity.type
_entity.pdbx_description
1 polymer ?
#
loop_
_entity_poly.entity_id
_entity_poly.type
_entity_poly.pdbx_seq_one_letter_code
_entity_poly.pdbx_strand_id
1 'polypeptide(L)'
;MVAYSFAPFFAQAVAALTKRQTIRAPRKRHARPGEPIQLYAGMRTRHCTKLLDKDPLCVAVRPIEISTSELLDAGIASITIGDWVLDAREIEALAQLDGFAPADFNQAAGTHHSTARANMGAFWLKHHGVGRFEGVLIEWRPS
;
A
#
# COMPACT_ATOMS: atom_id res chain seq x y z
N MET A 1 -5.38 -8.39 18.22
CA MET A 1 -5.34 -8.77 16.80
C MET A 1 -5.61 -7.53 15.96
N VAL A 2 -4.90 -7.33 14.85
CA VAL A 2 -4.99 -6.11 14.05
C VAL A 2 -5.55 -6.43 12.67
N ALA A 3 -6.53 -5.65 12.23
CA ALA A 3 -7.13 -5.76 10.91
C ALA A 3 -6.74 -4.58 10.02
N TYR A 4 -6.61 -4.87 8.73
CA TYR A 4 -6.37 -3.90 7.66
C TYR A 4 -7.41 -4.09 6.55
N SER A 5 -8.14 -3.02 6.22
CA SER A 5 -9.09 -3.03 5.11
C SER A 5 -8.44 -2.43 3.86
N PHE A 6 -8.63 -3.06 2.72
CA PHE A 6 -8.14 -2.62 1.42
C PHE A 6 -9.28 -2.04 0.58
N ALA A 7 -8.93 -1.12 -0.32
CA ALA A 7 -9.85 -0.72 -1.38
C ALA A 7 -10.15 -1.93 -2.29
N PRO A 8 -11.36 -2.02 -2.88
CA PRO A 8 -11.78 -3.19 -3.64
C PRO A 8 -10.81 -3.63 -4.74
N PHE A 9 -10.15 -2.69 -5.42
CA PHE A 9 -9.23 -3.02 -6.51
C PHE A 9 -7.92 -3.68 -6.03
N PHE A 10 -7.51 -3.52 -4.77
CA PHE A 10 -6.38 -4.27 -4.20
C PHE A 10 -6.78 -5.64 -3.66
N ALA A 11 -8.07 -5.92 -3.49
CA ALA A 11 -8.56 -7.11 -2.82
C ALA A 11 -8.05 -8.40 -3.48
N GLN A 12 -8.08 -8.45 -4.81
CA GLN A 12 -7.61 -9.61 -5.58
C GLN A 12 -6.10 -9.82 -5.42
N ALA A 13 -5.29 -8.76 -5.54
CA ALA A 13 -3.84 -8.85 -5.38
C ALA A 13 -3.43 -9.31 -3.97
N VAL A 14 -4.17 -8.87 -2.94
CA VAL A 14 -3.94 -9.31 -1.56
C VAL A 14 -4.36 -10.77 -1.36
N ALA A 15 -5.53 -11.16 -1.88
CA ALA A 15 -6.03 -12.54 -1.80
C ALA A 15 -5.13 -13.53 -2.55
N ALA A 16 -4.57 -13.11 -3.69
CA ALA A 16 -3.61 -13.87 -4.48
C ALA A 16 -2.18 -13.84 -3.90
N LEU A 17 -1.95 -13.14 -2.79
CA LEU A 17 -0.64 -12.97 -2.15
C LEU A 17 0.44 -12.34 -3.06
N THR A 18 0.04 -11.65 -4.13
CA THR A 18 0.96 -10.86 -4.97
C THR A 18 1.26 -9.51 -4.32
N LYS A 19 0.27 -8.91 -3.64
CA LYS A 19 0.45 -7.76 -2.74
C LYS A 19 0.60 -8.23 -1.30
N ARG A 20 1.80 -8.05 -0.73
CA ARG A 20 2.17 -8.49 0.62
C ARG A 20 2.58 -7.37 1.57
N GLN A 21 2.26 -6.14 1.20
CA GLN A 21 2.53 -4.96 2.00
C GLN A 21 1.41 -3.92 1.91
N THR A 22 1.35 -3.02 2.89
CA THR A 22 0.43 -1.88 2.92
C THR A 22 1.06 -0.71 3.66
N ILE A 23 0.83 0.49 3.12
CA ILE A 23 1.16 1.74 3.79
C ILE A 23 -0.06 2.23 4.58
N ARG A 24 0.15 2.67 5.83
CA ARG A 24 -0.94 3.14 6.71
C ARG A 24 -0.54 4.38 7.49
N ALA A 25 -1.52 5.26 7.67
CA ALA A 25 -1.37 6.40 8.56
C ALA A 25 -1.07 5.94 10.00
N PRO A 26 -0.44 6.80 10.82
CA PRO A 26 -0.23 6.54 12.23
C PRO A 26 -1.57 6.31 12.93
N ARG A 27 -1.59 5.38 13.88
CA ARG A 27 -2.71 5.17 14.81
C ARG A 27 -2.18 4.62 16.11
N LYS A 28 -3.02 4.58 17.15
CA LYS A 28 -2.67 4.09 18.49
C LYS A 28 -1.91 2.75 18.49
N ARG A 29 -2.26 1.83 17.58
CA ARG A 29 -1.60 0.52 17.46
C ARG A 29 -1.65 -0.03 16.04
N HIS A 30 -0.49 -0.43 15.53
CA HIS A 30 -0.36 -1.33 14.37
C HIS A 30 0.02 -2.75 14.82
N ALA A 31 0.05 -3.70 13.88
CA ALA A 31 0.61 -5.02 14.13
C ALA A 31 2.10 -4.90 14.52
N ARG A 32 2.63 -5.91 15.20
CA ARG A 32 4.07 -6.06 15.45
C ARG A 32 4.59 -7.28 14.70
N PRO A 33 5.89 -7.34 14.34
CA PRO A 33 6.48 -8.54 13.78
C PRO A 33 6.16 -9.78 14.63
N GLY A 34 5.77 -10.86 13.97
CA GLY A 34 5.32 -12.11 14.60
C GLY A 34 3.82 -12.17 14.94
N GLU A 35 3.09 -11.04 14.91
CA GLU A 35 1.64 -11.05 15.15
C GLU A 35 0.85 -11.45 13.89
N PRO A 36 -0.23 -12.24 14.01
CA PRO A 36 -1.16 -12.47 12.92
C PRO A 36 -1.95 -11.19 12.59
N ILE A 37 -2.16 -10.95 11.30
CA ILE A 37 -2.95 -9.81 10.80
C ILE A 37 -4.14 -10.30 9.99
N GLN A 38 -5.27 -9.61 10.12
CA GLN A 38 -6.46 -9.92 9.34
C GLN A 38 -6.61 -8.95 8.18
N LEU A 39 -6.80 -9.47 6.98
CA LEU A 39 -6.92 -8.69 5.75
C LEU A 39 -8.36 -8.75 5.24
N TYR A 40 -8.96 -7.58 5.02
CA TYR A 40 -10.36 -7.44 4.61
C TYR A 40 -10.51 -6.50 3.41
N ALA A 41 -11.62 -6.63 2.68
CA ALA A 41 -12.16 -5.58 1.82
C ALA A 41 -13.56 -5.18 2.32
N GLY A 42 -13.94 -3.92 2.10
CA GLY A 42 -15.27 -3.43 2.46
C GLY A 42 -15.60 -3.47 3.96
N MET A 43 -14.59 -3.35 4.84
CA MET A 43 -14.79 -3.45 6.28
C MET A 43 -15.81 -2.41 6.78
N ARG A 44 -16.69 -2.81 7.71
CA ARG A 44 -17.83 -2.01 8.24
C ARG A 44 -18.97 -1.76 7.24
N THR A 45 -19.00 -2.52 6.15
CA THR A 45 -20.14 -2.54 5.22
C THR A 45 -20.75 -3.94 5.17
N ARG A 46 -21.94 -4.08 4.56
CA ARG A 46 -22.53 -5.40 4.28
C ARG A 46 -21.71 -6.25 3.30
N HIS A 47 -20.79 -5.62 2.57
CA HIS A 47 -19.90 -6.27 1.60
C HIS A 47 -18.52 -6.57 2.20
N CYS A 48 -18.43 -6.70 3.53
CA CYS A 48 -17.19 -7.05 4.22
C CYS A 48 -16.79 -8.48 3.88
N THR A 49 -15.57 -8.66 3.38
CA THR A 49 -15.04 -9.97 3.01
C THR A 49 -13.62 -10.12 3.51
N LYS A 50 -13.32 -11.25 4.16
CA LYS A 50 -11.96 -11.63 4.56
C LYS A 50 -11.22 -12.09 3.31
N LEU A 51 -10.02 -11.59 3.09
CA LEU A 51 -9.27 -11.81 1.85
C LEU A 51 -8.42 -13.08 1.87
N LEU A 52 -8.09 -13.59 3.06
CA LEU A 52 -7.32 -14.81 3.26
C LEU A 52 -7.97 -15.65 4.36
N ASP A 53 -8.08 -16.95 4.13
CA ASP A 53 -8.63 -17.88 5.12
C ASP A 53 -7.74 -17.92 6.37
N LYS A 54 -6.43 -18.09 6.16
CA LYS A 54 -5.41 -18.03 7.21
C LYS A 54 -4.85 -16.62 7.36
N ASP A 55 -4.72 -16.17 8.59
CA ASP A 55 -4.17 -14.85 8.90
C ASP A 55 -2.63 -14.86 8.68
N PRO A 56 -2.09 -14.06 7.75
CA PRO A 56 -0.65 -13.99 7.55
C PRO A 56 0.05 -13.36 8.76
N LEU A 57 1.35 -13.61 8.87
CA LEU A 57 2.18 -13.05 9.93
C LEU A 57 2.80 -11.75 9.49
N CYS A 58 2.64 -10.69 10.30
CA CYS A 58 3.40 -9.47 10.16
C CYS A 58 4.90 -9.79 10.31
N VAL A 59 5.72 -9.30 9.38
CA VAL A 59 7.19 -9.51 9.41
C VAL A 59 7.96 -8.23 9.66
N ALA A 60 7.41 -7.08 9.27
CA ALA A 60 8.04 -5.80 9.46
C ALA A 60 7.01 -4.67 9.57
N VAL A 61 7.34 -3.67 10.38
CA VAL A 61 6.65 -2.39 10.45
C VAL A 61 7.72 -1.30 10.49
N ARG A 62 7.81 -0.52 9.41
CA ARG A 62 8.87 0.48 9.22
C ARG A 62 8.24 1.86 9.04
N PRO A 63 8.79 2.93 9.64
CA PRO A 63 8.37 4.29 9.31
C PRO A 63 8.50 4.51 7.81
N ILE A 64 7.51 5.14 7.19
CA ILE A 64 7.57 5.55 5.79
C ILE A 64 7.08 6.98 5.64
N GLU A 65 7.75 7.70 4.79
CA GLU A 65 7.37 9.03 4.35
C GLU A 65 7.22 9.06 2.84
N ILE A 66 6.18 9.74 2.37
CA ILE A 66 5.93 9.94 0.95
C ILE A 66 5.68 11.41 0.72
N SER A 67 6.44 12.00 -0.21
CA SER A 67 6.17 13.34 -0.71
C SER A 67 5.52 13.27 -2.09
N THR A 68 4.41 13.95 -2.28
CA THR A 68 3.71 14.08 -3.57
C THR A 68 3.88 15.49 -4.15
N SER A 69 3.82 15.60 -5.47
CA SER A 69 3.89 16.88 -6.19
C SER A 69 3.19 16.79 -7.53
N GLU A 70 2.43 17.82 -7.89
CA GLU A 70 1.82 17.97 -9.23
C GLU A 70 2.81 18.46 -10.29
N LEU A 71 4.01 18.90 -9.89
CA LEU A 71 5.05 19.36 -10.82
C LEU A 71 5.81 18.19 -11.48
N LEU A 72 5.51 16.95 -11.08
CA LEU A 72 6.14 15.74 -11.59
C LEU A 72 5.07 14.85 -12.21
N ASP A 73 5.32 14.37 -13.43
CA ASP A 73 4.38 13.48 -14.15
C ASP A 73 4.03 12.21 -13.34
N ALA A 74 4.98 11.71 -12.55
CA ALA A 74 4.79 10.52 -11.74
C ALA A 74 4.06 10.78 -10.41
N GLY A 75 3.80 12.03 -10.02
CA GLY A 75 3.09 12.43 -8.79
C GLY A 75 3.83 12.18 -7.46
N ILE A 76 4.72 11.18 -7.39
CA ILE A 76 5.59 10.91 -6.24
C ILE A 76 6.92 11.65 -6.42
N ALA A 77 7.25 12.57 -5.50
CA ALA A 77 8.53 13.28 -5.48
C ALA A 77 9.64 12.47 -4.78
N SER A 78 9.36 11.92 -3.62
CA SER A 78 10.31 11.10 -2.84
C SER A 78 9.59 10.10 -1.94
N ILE A 79 10.28 9.02 -1.60
CA ILE A 79 9.87 8.06 -0.57
C ILE A 79 11.08 7.77 0.32
N THR A 80 10.86 7.78 1.64
CA THR A 80 11.86 7.39 2.63
C THR A 80 11.30 6.28 3.51
N ILE A 81 12.07 5.24 3.79
CA ILE A 81 11.71 4.16 4.74
C ILE A 81 12.73 4.11 5.87
N GLY A 82 12.31 4.43 7.09
CA GLY A 82 13.24 4.68 8.19
C GLY A 82 14.22 5.80 7.80
N ASP A 83 15.51 5.48 7.77
CA ASP A 83 16.57 6.43 7.39
C ASP A 83 16.99 6.31 5.91
N TRP A 84 16.29 5.50 5.11
CA TRP A 84 16.67 5.15 3.75
C TRP A 84 15.83 5.91 2.73
N VAL A 85 16.46 6.84 2.00
CA VAL A 85 15.83 7.53 0.88
C VAL A 85 15.90 6.62 -0.35
N LEU A 86 14.74 6.33 -0.95
CA LEU A 86 14.66 5.42 -2.09
C LEU A 86 15.02 6.14 -3.40
N ASP A 87 15.74 5.44 -4.26
CA ASP A 87 15.97 5.87 -5.63
C ASP A 87 14.74 5.59 -6.54
N ALA A 88 14.80 6.03 -7.80
CA ALA A 88 13.68 5.89 -8.72
C ALA A 88 13.30 4.42 -9.02
N ARG A 89 14.27 3.49 -9.05
CA ARG A 89 14.05 2.06 -9.28
C ARG A 89 13.44 1.41 -8.04
N GLU A 90 13.90 1.80 -6.85
CA GLU A 90 13.37 1.32 -5.58
C GLU A 90 11.94 1.80 -5.34
N ILE A 91 11.62 3.06 -5.69
CA ILE A 91 10.25 3.58 -5.66
C ILE A 91 9.34 2.78 -6.61
N GLU A 92 9.80 2.50 -7.83
CA GLU A 92 9.05 1.69 -8.79
C GLU A 92 8.78 0.29 -8.23
N ALA A 93 9.80 -0.38 -7.69
CA ALA A 93 9.66 -1.70 -7.08
C ALA A 93 8.71 -1.70 -5.87
N LEU A 94 8.80 -0.68 -5.02
CA LEU A 94 7.89 -0.51 -3.89
C LEU A 94 6.44 -0.34 -4.35
N ALA A 95 6.21 0.50 -5.37
CA ALA A 95 4.88 0.73 -5.92
C ALA A 95 4.30 -0.57 -6.52
N GLN A 96 5.10 -1.36 -7.22
CA GLN A 96 4.68 -2.67 -7.73
C GLN A 96 4.26 -3.62 -6.59
N LEU A 97 5.10 -3.74 -5.55
CA LEU A 97 4.80 -4.58 -4.37
C LEU A 97 3.58 -4.08 -3.59
N ASP A 98 3.31 -2.77 -3.63
CA ASP A 98 2.11 -2.17 -3.06
C ASP A 98 0.89 -2.25 -4.02
N GLY A 99 0.98 -3.01 -5.11
CA GLY A 99 -0.14 -3.35 -5.99
C GLY A 99 -0.46 -2.31 -7.06
N PHE A 100 0.48 -1.42 -7.39
CA PHE A 100 0.34 -0.42 -8.45
C PHE A 100 0.96 -0.84 -9.79
N ALA A 101 1.44 -2.09 -9.90
CA ALA A 101 2.01 -2.63 -11.13
C ALA A 101 1.01 -2.50 -12.29
N PRO A 102 1.38 -1.93 -13.46
CA PRO A 102 0.44 -1.67 -14.55
C PRO A 102 -0.35 -2.89 -15.02
N ALA A 103 0.23 -4.08 -14.95
CA ALA A 103 -0.46 -5.33 -15.33
C ALA A 103 -1.57 -5.72 -14.35
N ASP A 104 -1.43 -5.36 -13.07
CA ASP A 104 -2.36 -5.69 -11.99
C ASP A 104 -3.28 -4.51 -11.64
N PHE A 105 -2.92 -3.30 -12.08
CA PHE A 105 -3.63 -2.07 -11.71
C PHE A 105 -4.92 -1.93 -12.51
N ASN A 106 -6.03 -2.18 -11.84
CA ASN A 106 -7.36 -2.07 -12.42
C ASN A 106 -7.70 -0.60 -12.73
N GLN A 107 -8.13 -0.32 -13.97
CA GLN A 107 -8.57 1.00 -14.44
C GLN A 107 -9.67 1.63 -13.56
N ALA A 108 -10.42 0.81 -12.80
CA ALA A 108 -11.41 1.27 -11.83
C ALA A 108 -10.85 2.20 -10.73
N ALA A 109 -9.52 2.27 -10.54
CA ALA A 109 -8.88 3.22 -9.62
C ALA A 109 -8.86 4.67 -10.15
N GLY A 110 -9.04 4.87 -11.46
CA GLY A 110 -9.28 6.18 -12.10
C GLY A 110 -8.26 6.57 -13.17
N THR A 111 -7.00 6.14 -13.05
CA THR A 111 -5.96 6.41 -14.06
C THR A 111 -5.07 5.18 -14.23
N HIS A 112 -4.67 4.87 -15.46
CA HIS A 112 -3.72 3.80 -15.76
C HIS A 112 -2.52 4.41 -16.49
N HIS A 113 -1.36 4.28 -15.88
CA HIS A 113 -0.08 4.76 -16.38
C HIS A 113 0.85 3.57 -16.64
N SER A 114 1.88 3.81 -17.46
CA SER A 114 2.86 2.80 -17.88
C SER A 114 3.83 2.36 -16.78
N THR A 115 3.88 3.04 -15.64
CA THR A 115 4.76 2.72 -14.51
C THR A 115 3.98 2.64 -13.20
N ALA A 116 4.43 1.79 -12.28
CA ALA A 116 3.79 1.64 -10.99
C ALA A 116 3.93 2.91 -10.13
N ARG A 117 5.06 3.61 -10.22
CA ARG A 117 5.26 4.89 -9.55
C ARG A 117 4.20 5.91 -9.96
N ALA A 118 3.89 6.02 -11.25
CA ALA A 118 2.88 6.98 -11.72
C ALA A 118 1.46 6.57 -11.28
N ASN A 119 1.12 5.28 -11.32
CA ASN A 119 -0.15 4.76 -10.78
C ASN A 119 -0.30 5.08 -9.29
N MET A 120 0.77 4.84 -8.52
CA MET A 120 0.83 5.18 -7.11
C MET A 120 0.69 6.69 -6.91
N GLY A 121 1.42 7.52 -7.65
CA GLY A 121 1.34 8.98 -7.53
C GLY A 121 -0.05 9.53 -7.80
N ALA A 122 -0.71 9.09 -8.87
CA ALA A 122 -2.08 9.51 -9.16
C ALA A 122 -3.07 9.12 -8.06
N PHE A 123 -2.95 7.89 -7.54
CA PHE A 123 -3.74 7.44 -6.38
C PHE A 123 -3.47 8.32 -5.14
N TRP A 124 -2.20 8.56 -4.82
CA TRP A 124 -1.81 9.32 -3.65
C TRP A 124 -2.25 10.78 -3.74
N LEU A 125 -2.06 11.45 -4.88
CA LEU A 125 -2.54 12.81 -5.11
C LEU A 125 -4.06 12.90 -4.95
N LYS A 126 -4.81 11.94 -5.51
CA LYS A 126 -6.28 11.90 -5.41
C LYS A 126 -6.78 11.73 -3.96
N HIS A 127 -6.08 10.94 -3.14
CA HIS A 127 -6.54 10.59 -1.79
C HIS A 127 -5.91 11.42 -0.66
N HIS A 128 -4.73 12.00 -0.88
CA HIS A 128 -3.96 12.74 0.13
C HIS A 128 -3.59 14.16 -0.31
N GLY A 129 -3.74 14.51 -1.59
CA GLY A 129 -3.33 15.81 -2.14
C GLY A 129 -1.82 15.94 -2.31
N VAL A 130 -1.38 17.17 -2.58
CA VAL A 130 0.04 17.55 -2.61
C VAL A 130 0.56 17.71 -1.19
N GLY A 131 1.73 17.16 -0.91
CA GLY A 131 2.44 17.39 0.34
C GLY A 131 3.15 16.16 0.86
N ARG A 132 3.41 16.16 2.17
CA ARG A 132 4.10 15.09 2.88
C ARG A 132 3.08 14.22 3.63
N PHE A 133 3.19 12.92 3.44
CA PHE A 133 2.53 11.91 4.24
C PHE A 133 3.56 11.21 5.12
N GLU A 134 3.24 11.04 6.39
CA GLU A 134 4.01 10.24 7.34
C GLU A 134 3.16 9.05 7.79
N GLY A 135 3.75 7.86 7.85
CA GLY A 135 3.04 6.65 8.26
C GLY A 135 3.96 5.47 8.50
N VAL A 136 3.42 4.27 8.32
CA VAL A 136 4.17 3.02 8.41
C VAL A 136 3.93 2.14 7.19
N LEU A 137 5.00 1.52 6.71
CA LEU A 137 4.97 0.39 5.81
C LEU A 137 4.88 -0.89 6.65
N ILE A 138 3.83 -1.68 6.41
CA ILE A 138 3.61 -2.96 7.08
C ILE A 138 3.73 -4.07 6.04
N GLU A 139 4.54 -5.07 6.35
CA GLU A 139 4.80 -6.22 5.47
C GLU A 139 4.39 -7.51 6.18
N TRP A 140 3.94 -8.49 5.40
CA TRP A 140 3.56 -9.79 5.91
C TRP A 140 4.00 -10.92 5.01
N ARG A 141 4.03 -12.12 5.58
CA ARG A 141 4.23 -13.37 4.85
C ARG A 141 3.05 -14.31 5.04
N PRO A 142 2.73 -15.17 4.05
CA PRO A 142 1.78 -16.26 4.23
C PRO A 142 2.17 -17.11 5.45
N SER A 143 1.16 -17.58 6.19
CA SER A 143 1.33 -18.46 7.36
C SER A 143 1.59 -19.91 6.97
#